data_AF-A0A5D2JKF0-F1
#
_entry.id   AF-A0A5D2JKF0-F1
#
_cell.length_a   1.000
_cell.length_b   1.000
_cell.length_c   1.000
_cell.angle_alpha   90.00
_cell.angle_beta   90.00
_cell.angle_gamma   90.00
#
_symmetry.space_group_name_H-M   'P 1'
#
loop_
_entity.id
_entity.type
_entity.pdbx_description
1 polymer ?
#
loop_
_entity_poly.entity_id
_entity_poly.type
_entity_poly.pdbx_seq_one_letter_code
_entity_poly.pdbx_strand_id
1 'polypeptide(L)'
;MKGNGSISGKDMIFRADQIDLKSLDMQLEKHLSRVWSRNIEKQRPAEEWEIDLAKLDLRNVIAHGTYGTVYRATYDNQDVAALKIML
;
A
#
# COMPACT_ATOMS: atom_id res chain seq x y z
N MET A 1 34.65 32.86 -23.19
CA MET A 1 34.24 31.43 -23.06
C MET A 1 33.21 31.34 -21.94
N LYS A 2 31.92 31.16 -22.25
CA LYS A 2 30.87 30.89 -21.26
C LYS A 2 30.31 29.50 -21.57
N GLY A 3 30.66 28.52 -20.75
CA GLY A 3 30.13 27.17 -20.86
C GLY A 3 28.73 27.14 -20.25
N ASN A 4 27.73 26.88 -21.08
CA ASN A 4 26.40 26.47 -20.63
C ASN A 4 26.50 25.04 -20.12
N GLY A 5 26.53 24.86 -18.79
CA GLY A 5 26.41 23.56 -18.15
C GLY A 5 24.94 23.24 -17.87
N SER A 6 24.39 22.26 -18.58
CA SER A 6 23.11 21.63 -18.24
C SER A 6 23.21 20.96 -16.88
N ILE A 7 22.44 21.43 -15.89
CA ILE A 7 22.35 20.77 -14.58
C ILE A 7 21.59 19.46 -14.75
N SER A 8 22.35 18.36 -14.85
CA SER A 8 21.87 16.99 -14.68
C SER A 8 21.67 16.76 -13.18
N GLY A 9 20.64 16.01 -12.78
CA GLY A 9 20.21 15.80 -11.38
C GLY A 9 21.21 15.12 -10.44
N LYS A 10 22.49 15.08 -10.80
CA LYS A 10 23.60 14.51 -10.06
C LYS A 10 24.30 15.50 -9.12
N ASP A 11 23.91 16.78 -9.16
CA ASP A 11 24.51 17.87 -8.35
C ASP A 11 23.52 18.47 -7.33
N MET A 12 22.79 17.64 -6.59
CA MET A 12 21.96 18.10 -5.47
C MET A 12 22.75 18.09 -4.16
N ILE A 13 23.77 18.94 -4.06
CA ILE A 13 24.54 19.14 -2.82
C ILE A 13 23.88 20.27 -2.03
N PHE A 14 23.08 19.92 -1.02
CA PHE A 14 22.45 20.88 -0.12
C PHE A 14 23.27 21.05 1.16
N ARG A 15 23.34 22.27 1.69
CA ARG A 15 23.89 22.46 3.04
C ARG A 15 22.93 21.83 4.05
N ALA A 16 23.47 21.19 5.09
CA ALA A 16 22.68 20.45 6.06
C ALA A 16 21.60 21.32 6.75
N ASP A 17 21.85 22.62 6.93
CA ASP A 17 20.93 23.58 7.53
C ASP A 17 19.73 23.96 6.65
N GLN A 18 19.78 23.65 5.35
CA GLN A 18 18.71 23.97 4.39
C GLN A 18 17.76 22.79 4.14
N ILE A 19 18.01 21.62 4.74
CA ILE A 19 17.19 20.43 4.57
C ILE A 19 16.07 20.44 5.61
N ASP A 20 14.84 20.65 5.17
CA ASP A 20 13.66 20.42 6.02
C ASP A 20 13.26 18.94 5.97
N LEU A 21 13.57 18.22 7.05
CA LEU A 21 13.26 16.80 7.18
C LEU A 21 11.76 16.52 7.05
N LYS A 22 10.88 17.43 7.48
CA LYS A 22 9.43 17.22 7.37
C LYS A 22 8.95 17.20 5.93
N SER A 23 9.46 18.13 5.12
CA SER A 23 9.14 18.17 3.70
C SER A 23 9.63 16.92 2.95
N LEU A 24 10.79 16.40 3.33
CA LEU A 24 11.38 15.20 2.74
C LEU A 24 10.57 13.95 3.10
N ASP A 25 10.17 13.83 4.37
CA ASP A 25 9.34 12.74 4.87
C ASP A 25 7.97 12.71 4.18
N MET A 26 7.32 13.88 4.02
CA MET A 26 6.06 13.99 3.28
C MET A 26 6.19 13.61 1.80
N GLN A 27 7.30 13.97 1.15
CA GLN A 27 7.57 13.56 -0.24
C GLN A 27 7.80 12.05 -0.35
N LEU A 28 8.47 11.47 0.64
CA LEU A 28 8.69 10.03 0.74
C LEU A 28 7.37 9.30 0.95
N GLU A 29 6.56 9.65 1.94
CA GLU A 29 5.24 9.05 2.17
C GLU A 29 4.33 9.14 0.93
N LYS A 30 4.34 10.28 0.25
CA LYS A 30 3.58 10.47 -1.00
C LYS A 30 4.08 9.58 -2.13
N HIS A 31 5.38 9.30 -2.20
CA HIS A 31 5.93 8.40 -3.21
C HIS A 31 5.63 6.94 -2.87
N LEU A 32 5.80 6.57 -1.61
CA LEU A 32 5.57 5.22 -1.10
C LEU A 32 4.09 4.82 -1.20
N SER A 33 3.16 5.68 -0.78
CA SER A 33 1.71 5.46 -0.96
C SER A 33 1.32 5.27 -2.43
N ARG A 34 1.98 5.96 -3.36
CA ARG A 34 1.71 5.83 -4.81
C ARG A 34 2.28 4.55 -5.42
N VAL A 35 3.48 4.15 -5.02
CA VAL A 35 4.19 2.99 -5.59
C VAL A 35 3.69 1.67 -4.97
N TRP A 36 3.47 1.67 -3.66
CA TRP A 36 3.07 0.46 -2.93
C TRP A 36 1.64 0.03 -3.23
N SER A 37 0.72 0.96 -3.48
CA SER A 37 -0.68 0.61 -3.81
C SER A 37 -0.91 0.09 -5.24
N ARG A 38 0.10 0.10 -6.13
CA ARG A 38 -0.15 -0.25 -7.56
C ARG A 38 0.84 -1.22 -8.21
N ASN A 39 2.04 -1.39 -7.64
CA ASN A 39 3.09 -2.19 -8.28
C ASN A 39 3.46 -3.47 -7.50
N ILE A 40 3.45 -3.43 -6.17
CA ILE A 40 3.92 -4.57 -5.35
C ILE A 40 2.97 -5.78 -5.42
N GLU A 41 1.66 -5.57 -5.52
CA GLU A 41 0.69 -6.67 -5.55
C GLU A 41 0.71 -7.50 -6.84
N LYS A 42 1.24 -6.97 -7.96
CA LYS A 42 1.17 -7.64 -9.27
C LYS A 42 2.44 -8.40 -9.68
N GLN A 43 3.55 -8.18 -8.98
CA GLN A 43 4.88 -8.67 -9.40
C GLN A 43 5.48 -9.71 -8.45
N ARG A 44 4.96 -9.83 -7.22
CA ARG A 44 5.42 -10.86 -6.29
C ARG A 44 4.63 -12.15 -6.50
N PRO A 45 5.27 -13.34 -6.38
CA PRO A 45 4.53 -14.58 -6.25
C PRO A 45 3.56 -14.46 -5.08
N ALA A 46 2.33 -14.97 -5.26
CA ALA A 46 1.42 -15.11 -4.13
C ALA A 46 2.06 -16.06 -3.11
N GLU A 47 2.09 -15.64 -1.85
CA GLU A 47 2.59 -16.46 -0.76
C GLU A 47 1.58 -17.58 -0.45
N GLU A 48 2.03 -18.69 0.14
CA GLU A 48 1.16 -19.83 0.47
C GLU A 48 0.00 -19.45 1.42
N TRP A 49 0.21 -18.45 2.28
CA TRP A 49 -0.79 -17.96 3.25
C TRP A 49 -1.74 -16.92 2.66
N GLU A 50 -1.55 -16.51 1.40
CA GLU A 50 -2.45 -15.57 0.74
C GLU A 50 -3.69 -16.28 0.21
N ILE A 51 -4.86 -15.78 0.61
CA ILE A 51 -6.13 -16.31 0.14
C ILE A 51 -6.48 -15.72 -1.23
N ASP A 52 -7.07 -16.54 -2.08
CA ASP A 52 -7.64 -16.08 -3.35
C ASP A 52 -9.02 -15.46 -3.10
N LEU A 53 -9.11 -14.13 -3.17
CA LEU A 53 -10.36 -13.41 -2.96
C LEU A 53 -11.45 -13.78 -3.99
N ALA A 54 -11.08 -14.29 -5.17
CA ALA A 54 -12.06 -14.75 -6.15
C ALA A 54 -12.82 -16.02 -5.70
N LYS A 55 -12.23 -16.79 -4.76
CA LYS A 55 -12.85 -17.98 -4.16
C LYS A 55 -13.71 -17.65 -2.93
N LEU A 56 -13.65 -16.41 -2.43
CA LEU A 56 -14.40 -15.97 -1.28
C LEU A 56 -15.74 -15.36 -1.71
N ASP A 57 -16.85 -15.98 -1.30
CA ASP A 57 -18.20 -15.49 -1.50
C ASP A 57 -18.80 -15.00 -0.17
N LEU A 58 -19.00 -13.69 -0.05
CA LEU A 58 -19.58 -13.05 1.15
C LEU A 58 -21.10 -13.12 1.08
N ARG A 59 -21.74 -13.78 2.05
CA ARG A 59 -23.20 -13.98 2.05
C ARG A 59 -23.96 -12.91 2.81
N ASN A 60 -23.76 -12.85 4.13
CA ASN A 60 -24.49 -11.93 4.99
C ASN A 60 -23.63 -11.49 6.18
N VAL A 61 -23.91 -10.29 6.69
CA VAL A 61 -23.33 -9.82 7.94
C VAL A 61 -23.86 -10.67 9.09
N ILE A 62 -22.97 -11.05 10.01
CA ILE A 62 -23.33 -11.72 11.26
C ILE A 62 -23.09 -10.85 12.49
N ALA A 63 -22.13 -9.91 12.42
CA ALA A 63 -21.87 -8.98 13.52
C ALA A 63 -21.16 -7.71 13.03
N HIS A 64 -21.46 -6.59 13.68
CA HIS A 64 -20.68 -5.36 13.60
C HIS A 64 -19.92 -5.15 14.91
N GLY A 65 -18.64 -4.78 14.81
CA GLY A 65 -17.81 -4.40 15.94
C GLY A 65 -17.12 -3.07 15.70
N THR A 66 -16.45 -2.56 16.73
CA THR A 66 -15.77 -1.25 16.68
C THR A 66 -14.71 -1.16 15.57
N TYR A 67 -14.02 -2.27 15.30
CA TYR A 67 -12.88 -2.33 14.37
C TYR A 67 -13.16 -3.09 13.08
N GLY A 68 -14.41 -3.52 12.86
CA GLY A 68 -14.72 -4.32 11.69
C GLY A 68 -16.10 -4.93 11.67
N THR A 69 -16.40 -5.65 10.59
CA THR A 69 -17.66 -6.39 10.41
C THR A 69 -17.34 -7.83 10.09
N VAL A 70 -18.02 -8.75 10.77
CA VAL A 70 -17.90 -10.18 10.52
C VAL A 70 -19.03 -10.60 9.59
N TYR A 71 -18.66 -11.33 8.54
CA TYR A 71 -19.56 -11.88 7.54
C TYR A 71 -19.56 -13.40 7.64
N ARG A 72 -20.73 -14.00 7.44
CA ARG A 72 -20.81 -15.39 7.01
C ARG A 72 -20.42 -15.44 5.53
N ALA A 73 -19.54 -16.35 5.17
CA ALA A 73 -19.02 -16.47 3.82
C ALA A 73 -18.78 -17.95 3.46
N THR A 74 -18.50 -18.19 2.19
CA THR A 74 -17.94 -19.46 1.73
C THR A 74 -16.61 -19.24 1.04
N TYR A 75 -15.64 -20.10 1.33
CA TYR A 75 -14.36 -20.16 0.64
C TYR A 75 -14.18 -21.57 0.10
N ASP A 76 -14.09 -21.72 -1.22
CA ASP A 76 -13.95 -23.04 -1.88
C ASP A 76 -15.01 -24.06 -1.42
N ASN A 77 -16.29 -23.63 -1.42
CA ASN A 77 -17.45 -24.38 -0.92
C ASN A 77 -17.44 -24.72 0.57
N GLN A 78 -16.48 -24.23 1.36
CA GLN A 78 -16.44 -24.39 2.81
C GLN A 78 -17.03 -23.15 3.50
N ASP A 79 -17.99 -23.36 4.42
CA ASP A 79 -18.57 -22.27 5.23
C ASP A 79 -17.49 -21.72 6.19
N VAL A 80 -17.25 -20.39 6.12
CA VAL A 80 -16.25 -19.67 6.90
C VAL A 80 -16.81 -18.36 7.45
N ALA A 81 -16.11 -17.76 8.42
CA ALA A 81 -16.36 -16.41 8.89
C ALA A 81 -15.26 -15.47 8.38
N ALA A 82 -15.65 -14.40 7.69
CA ALA A 82 -14.71 -13.41 7.15
C ALA A 82 -14.79 -12.11 7.96
N LEU A 83 -13.64 -11.63 8.45
CA LEU A 83 -13.53 -10.34 9.14
C LEU A 83 -13.09 -9.25 8.17
N LYS A 84 -13.96 -8.27 7.92
CA LYS A 84 -13.58 -7.04 7.22
C LYS A 84 -13.14 -6.00 8.25
N ILE A 85 -11.86 -5.66 8.24
CA ILE A 85 -11.30 -4.61 9.09
C ILE A 85 -11.68 -3.24 8.50
N MET A 86 -12.17 -2.34 9.36
CA MET A 86 -12.39 -0.93 9.01
C MET A 86 -11.39 -0.12 9.84
N LEU A 87 -10.30 0.31 9.17
CA LEU A 87 -9.25 1.17 9.73
C LEU A 87 -9.73 2.62 9.82
#